data_AF-A0A7X7STA5-F1
#
_entry.id   AF-A0A7X7STA5-F1
#
_cell.length_a   1.000
_cell.length_b   1.000
_cell.length_c   1.000
_cell.angle_alpha   90.00
_cell.angle_beta   90.00
_cell.angle_gamma   90.00
#
_symmetry.space_group_name_H-M   'P 1'
#
loop_
_entity.id
_entity.type
_entity.pdbx_description
1 polymer ?
#
loop_
_entity_poly.entity_id
_entity_poly.type
_entity_poly.pdbx_seq_one_letter_code
_entity_poly.pdbx_strand_id
1 'polypeptide(L)'
;MDDSFKRLSLREQVELLLPGWQSWYPSLFDAASDLGLIRARVCSPSSLMLSNRHAAVQSEALQAFKEQWSVEDEPELPPVTLRLQNKTYRLGQPRKRKRKKKV
;
A
#
# COMPACT_ATOMS: atom_id res chain seq x y z
N MET A 1 -25.52 -12.58 -28.06
CA MET A 1 -24.24 -12.66 -27.33
C MET A 1 -24.16 -14.06 -26.73
N ASP A 2 -23.46 -14.94 -27.43
CA ASP A 2 -23.52 -16.39 -27.27
C ASP A 2 -23.00 -16.87 -25.91
N ASP A 3 -23.82 -17.66 -25.21
CA ASP A 3 -23.50 -18.28 -23.91
C ASP A 3 -22.26 -19.18 -24.01
N SER A 4 -22.04 -19.78 -25.18
CA SER A 4 -20.85 -20.58 -25.50
C SER A 4 -19.55 -19.79 -25.33
N PHE A 5 -19.55 -18.49 -25.67
CA PHE A 5 -18.35 -17.66 -25.56
C PHE A 5 -17.92 -17.44 -24.11
N LYS A 6 -18.88 -17.40 -23.18
CA LYS A 6 -18.62 -17.29 -21.73
C LYS A 6 -18.06 -18.56 -21.10
N ARG A 7 -18.26 -19.73 -21.74
CA ARG A 7 -17.75 -21.02 -21.23
C ARG A 7 -16.30 -21.28 -21.63
N LEU A 8 -15.80 -20.59 -22.65
CA LEU A 8 -14.41 -20.67 -23.08
C LEU A 8 -13.48 -20.06 -22.02
N SER A 9 -12.25 -20.55 -21.97
CA SER A 9 -11.22 -19.91 -21.14
C SER A 9 -10.93 -18.49 -21.64
N LEU A 10 -10.48 -17.61 -20.75
CA LEU A 10 -10.12 -16.23 -21.12
C LEU A 10 -9.09 -16.18 -22.26
N ARG A 11 -8.15 -17.12 -22.26
CA ARG A 11 -7.14 -17.24 -23.31
C ARG A 11 -7.76 -17.54 -24.66
N GLU A 12 -8.68 -18.50 -24.72
CA GLU A 12 -9.37 -18.86 -25.97
C GLU A 12 -10.25 -17.71 -26.47
N GLN A 13 -10.94 -17.02 -25.56
CA GLN A 13 -11.74 -15.84 -25.90
C GLN A 13 -10.88 -14.75 -26.54
N VAL A 14 -9.69 -14.47 -25.97
CA VAL A 14 -8.74 -13.50 -26.54
C VAL A 14 -8.19 -14.01 -27.87
N GLU A 15 -7.80 -15.28 -28.00
CA GLU A 15 -7.21 -15.82 -29.23
C GLU A 15 -8.22 -15.80 -30.40
N LEU A 16 -9.52 -15.99 -30.13
CA LEU A 16 -10.57 -15.89 -31.14
C LEU A 16 -10.79 -14.45 -31.63
N LEU A 17 -10.66 -13.46 -30.74
CA LEU A 17 -10.85 -12.05 -31.07
C LEU A 17 -9.59 -11.42 -31.66
N LEU A 18 -8.42 -11.78 -31.15
CA LEU A 18 -7.12 -11.26 -31.54
C LEU A 18 -6.07 -12.39 -31.63
N PRO A 19 -6.05 -13.12 -32.76
CA PRO A 19 -5.06 -14.16 -33.00
C PRO A 19 -3.64 -13.58 -32.96
N GLY A 20 -2.72 -14.26 -32.28
CA GLY A 20 -1.33 -13.81 -32.17
C GLY A 20 -1.11 -12.56 -31.31
N TRP A 21 -2.03 -12.28 -30.36
CA TRP A 21 -1.95 -11.15 -29.42
C TRP A 21 -0.62 -11.06 -28.64
N GLN A 22 0.08 -12.18 -28.46
CA GLN A 22 1.38 -12.28 -27.76
C GLN A 22 2.48 -11.43 -28.41
N SER A 23 2.33 -11.08 -29.69
CA SER A 23 3.29 -10.20 -30.39
C SER A 23 3.07 -8.71 -30.09
N TRP A 24 1.90 -8.34 -29.60
CA TRP A 24 1.50 -6.95 -29.35
C TRP A 24 1.40 -6.61 -27.87
N TYR A 25 1.06 -7.59 -27.03
CA TYR A 25 0.83 -7.38 -25.61
C TYR A 25 1.80 -8.21 -24.75
N PRO A 26 2.33 -7.63 -23.67
CA PRO A 26 3.23 -8.34 -22.77
C PRO A 26 2.51 -9.39 -21.91
N SER A 27 1.19 -9.28 -21.72
CA SER A 27 0.39 -10.23 -20.95
C SER A 27 -1.00 -10.47 -21.55
N LEU A 28 -1.58 -11.65 -21.24
CA LEU A 28 -2.95 -11.99 -21.66
C LEU A 28 -3.98 -11.02 -21.08
N PHE A 29 -3.72 -10.52 -19.86
CA PHE A 29 -4.64 -9.65 -19.15
C PHE A 29 -4.70 -8.25 -19.76
N ASP A 30 -3.60 -7.75 -20.32
CA ASP A 30 -3.59 -6.45 -21.01
C ASP A 30 -4.43 -6.51 -22.28
N ALA A 31 -4.26 -7.58 -23.08
CA ALA A 31 -5.09 -7.81 -24.26
C ALA A 31 -6.58 -7.98 -23.88
N ALA A 32 -6.87 -8.76 -22.85
CA ALA A 32 -8.24 -8.97 -22.37
C ALA A 32 -8.89 -7.69 -21.80
N SER A 33 -8.10 -6.82 -21.18
CA SER A 33 -8.54 -5.52 -20.66
C SER A 33 -8.93 -4.58 -21.81
N ASP A 34 -8.08 -4.46 -22.83
CA ASP A 34 -8.33 -3.58 -23.98
C ASP A 34 -9.50 -4.07 -24.84
N LEU A 35 -9.67 -5.38 -24.95
CA LEU A 35 -10.85 -5.99 -25.58
C LEU A 35 -12.14 -5.89 -24.74
N GLY A 36 -12.04 -5.43 -23.49
CA GLY A 36 -13.19 -5.29 -22.59
C GLY A 36 -13.76 -6.63 -22.09
N LEU A 37 -13.04 -7.74 -22.26
CA LEU A 37 -13.42 -9.07 -21.76
C LEU A 37 -13.39 -9.11 -20.23
N ILE A 38 -12.44 -8.38 -19.64
CA ILE A 38 -12.34 -8.19 -18.19
C ILE A 38 -12.57 -6.72 -17.84
N ARG A 39 -13.37 -6.47 -16.80
CA ARG A 39 -13.58 -5.12 -16.25
C ARG A 39 -12.67 -4.82 -15.06
N ALA A 40 -11.75 -5.73 -14.75
CA ALA A 40 -10.85 -5.62 -13.61
C ALA A 40 -9.61 -4.80 -13.99
N ARG A 41 -9.25 -3.83 -13.15
CA ARG A 41 -7.97 -3.11 -13.28
C ARG A 41 -6.85 -3.95 -12.70
N VAL A 42 -5.84 -4.29 -13.50
CA VAL A 42 -4.60 -4.90 -13.02
C VAL A 42 -3.87 -3.85 -12.18
N CYS A 43 -3.62 -4.15 -10.92
CA CYS A 43 -2.88 -3.28 -10.02
C CYS A 43 -1.77 -4.08 -9.33
N SER A 44 -0.70 -3.41 -8.93
CA SER A 44 0.37 -4.07 -8.18
C SER A 44 -0.18 -4.69 -6.88
N PRO A 45 0.40 -5.80 -6.39
CA PRO A 45 -0.09 -6.45 -5.16
C PRO A 45 -0.16 -5.50 -3.96
N SER A 46 0.77 -4.54 -3.87
CA SER A 46 0.78 -3.52 -2.83
C SER A 46 -0.45 -2.60 -2.88
N SER A 47 -1.03 -2.37 -4.05
CA SER A 47 -2.23 -1.54 -4.23
C SER A 47 -3.53 -2.21 -3.74
N LEU A 48 -3.50 -3.53 -3.51
CA LEU A 48 -4.61 -4.27 -2.90
C LEU A 48 -4.55 -4.25 -1.38
N MET A 49 -3.41 -3.91 -0.78
CA MET A 49 -3.29 -3.83 0.68
C MET A 49 -4.24 -2.74 1.21
N LEU A 50 -5.16 -3.14 2.09
CA LEU A 50 -6.13 -2.23 2.71
C LEU A 50 -5.45 -1.04 3.39
N SER A 51 -4.30 -1.26 4.04
CA SER A 51 -3.50 -0.20 4.65
C SER A 51 -3.09 0.87 3.63
N ASN A 52 -2.69 0.48 2.43
CA ASN A 52 -2.28 1.41 1.38
C ASN A 52 -3.47 2.13 0.75
N ARG A 53 -4.59 1.43 0.53
CA ARG A 53 -5.83 2.06 0.02
C ARG A 53 -6.40 3.08 0.98
N HIS A 54 -6.31 2.82 2.29
CA HIS A 54 -6.90 3.67 3.31
C HIS A 54 -5.89 4.66 3.90
N ALA A 55 -4.63 4.67 3.46
CA ALA A 55 -3.62 5.59 3.95
C ALA A 55 -4.04 7.05 3.78
N ALA A 56 -4.64 7.40 2.63
CA ALA A 56 -5.14 8.75 2.35
C ALA A 56 -6.29 9.14 3.28
N VAL A 57 -7.27 8.24 3.47
CA VAL A 57 -8.40 8.45 4.39
C VAL A 57 -7.91 8.58 5.83
N GLN A 58 -6.92 7.78 6.23
CA GLN A 58 -6.32 7.85 7.55
C GLN A 58 -5.57 9.17 7.77
N SER A 59 -4.81 9.63 6.78
CA SER A 59 -4.13 10.93 6.86
C SER A 59 -5.13 12.09 6.94
N GLU A 60 -6.20 12.04 6.16
CA GLU A 60 -7.27 13.05 6.19
C GLU A 60 -7.99 13.06 7.53
N ALA A 61 -8.33 11.89 8.07
CA ALA A 61 -8.94 11.78 9.40
C ALA A 61 -8.02 12.30 10.52
N LEU A 62 -6.71 12.02 10.44
CA LEU A 62 -5.73 12.55 11.38
C LEU A 62 -5.60 14.07 11.27
N GLN A 63 -5.62 14.60 10.06
CA GLN A 63 -5.58 16.05 9.83
C GLN A 63 -6.84 16.73 10.37
N ALA A 64 -8.03 16.23 10.03
CA ALA A 64 -9.29 16.73 10.53
C ALA A 64 -9.35 16.66 12.07
N PHE A 65 -8.83 15.59 12.66
CA PHE A 65 -8.68 15.48 14.11
C PHE A 65 -7.76 16.56 14.68
N LYS A 66 -6.59 16.83 14.08
CA LYS A 66 -5.70 17.90 14.53
C LYS A 66 -6.37 19.27 14.45
N GLU A 67 -7.05 19.56 13.35
CA GLU A 67 -7.73 20.83 13.11
C GLU A 67 -8.89 21.06 14.09
N GLN A 68 -9.77 20.07 14.23
CA GLN A 68 -10.96 20.18 15.07
C GLN A 68 -10.62 20.26 16.57
N TRP A 69 -9.54 19.62 17.00
CA TRP A 69 -9.11 19.64 18.40
C TRP A 69 -7.95 20.60 18.68
N SER A 70 -7.54 21.42 17.70
CA SER A 70 -6.42 22.37 17.81
C SER A 70 -5.18 21.74 18.44
N VAL A 71 -4.87 20.50 18.06
CA VAL A 71 -3.60 19.87 18.40
C VAL A 71 -2.58 20.49 17.47
N GLU A 72 -2.11 21.68 17.86
CA GLU A 72 -0.87 22.26 17.35
C GLU A 72 0.19 21.16 17.40
N ASP A 73 0.91 20.94 16.30
CA ASP A 73 1.94 19.89 16.22
C ASP A 73 2.80 20.01 17.48
N GLU A 74 2.63 19.04 18.39
CA GLU A 74 3.21 19.09 19.72
C GLU A 74 4.70 19.36 19.52
N PRO A 75 5.20 20.56 19.91
CA PRO A 75 6.56 20.96 19.58
C PRO A 75 7.44 19.90 20.20
N GLU A 76 8.25 19.20 19.38
CA GLU A 76 9.01 18.01 19.75
C GLU A 76 9.59 18.19 21.16
N LEU A 77 8.84 17.74 22.17
CA LEU A 77 9.08 18.22 23.52
C LEU A 77 10.44 17.65 23.90
N PRO A 78 11.35 18.48 24.44
CA PRO A 78 12.66 17.99 24.82
C PRO A 78 12.46 16.76 25.70
N PRO A 79 13.19 15.67 25.43
CA PRO A 79 12.91 14.37 26.04
C PRO A 79 12.79 14.53 27.55
N VAL A 80 11.65 14.12 28.11
CA VAL A 80 11.38 14.29 29.55
C VAL A 80 12.53 13.64 30.32
N THR A 81 13.34 14.49 30.97
CA THR A 81 14.46 14.03 31.77
C THR A 81 14.10 14.11 33.24
N LEU A 82 14.14 12.96 33.92
CA LEU A 82 14.02 12.91 35.37
C LEU A 82 15.42 12.96 35.98
N ARG A 83 15.64 13.91 36.89
CA ARG A 83 16.89 14.00 37.64
C ARG A 83 16.69 13.43 39.04
N LEU A 84 17.34 12.31 39.35
CA LEU A 84 17.29 11.68 40.67
C LEU A 84 18.70 11.39 41.14
N GLN A 85 19.06 11.87 42.33
CA GLN A 85 20.36 11.61 42.97
C GLN A 85 21.54 11.85 42.01
N ASN A 86 21.57 13.04 41.40
CA ASN A 86 22.56 13.50 40.43
C ASN A 86 22.62 12.77 39.08
N LYS A 87 21.71 11.82 38.80
CA LYS A 87 21.62 11.12 37.50
C LYS A 87 20.42 11.60 36.70
N THR A 88 20.62 11.81 35.40
CA THR A 88 19.56 12.19 34.45
C THR A 88 19.07 10.97 33.67
N TYR A 89 17.79 10.67 33.76
CA TYR A 89 17.12 9.57 33.04
C TYR A 89 16.22 10.15 31.95
N ARG A 90 16.39 9.72 30.69
CA ARG A 90 15.50 10.10 29.58
C ARG A 90 14.34 9.11 29.51
N LEU A 91 13.13 9.57 29.74
CA LEU A 91 11.92 8.78 29.54
C LEU A 91 11.57 8.72 28.05
N GLY A 92 11.10 7.56 27.57
CA GLY A 92 10.57 7.41 26.20
C GLY A 92 11.59 7.02 25.11
N GLN A 93 12.91 7.11 25.32
CA GLN A 93 13.86 6.65 24.30
C GLN A 93 14.14 5.14 24.41
N PRO A 94 13.98 4.35 23.31
CA PRO A 94 14.31 2.94 23.34
C PRO A 94 15.80 2.75 23.63
N ARG A 95 16.14 1.90 24.62
CA ARG A 95 17.54 1.60 24.96
C ARG A 95 18.23 1.02 23.72
N LYS A 96 19.13 1.78 23.10
CA LYS A 96 19.97 1.29 22.00
C LYS A 96 20.78 0.10 22.50
N ARG A 97 20.39 -1.12 22.10
CA ARG A 97 21.14 -2.35 22.39
C ARG A 97 22.49 -2.25 21.68
N LYS A 98 23.58 -2.04 22.45
CA LYS A 98 24.92 -2.10 21.91
C LYS A 98 25.18 -3.52 21.39
N ARG A 99 25.27 -3.68 20.07
CA ARG A 99 25.73 -4.94 19.47
C ARG A 99 27.20 -5.10 19.83
N LYS A 100 27.55 -6.14 20.58
CA LYS A 100 28.95 -6.50 20.82
C LYS A 100 29.57 -6.86 19.47
N LYS A 101 30.65 -6.18 19.08
CA LYS A 101 31.49 -6.63 17.96
C LYS A 101 32.04 -8.01 18.33
N LYS A 102 31.74 -9.02 17.52
CA LYS A 102 32.47 -10.29 17.57
C LYS A 102 33.90 -10.01 17.11
N VAL A 103 34.86 -10.37 17.96
CA VAL A 103 36.28 -10.50 17.62
C VAL A 103 36.44 -11.84 16.90
#